data_AF-A0A2V6INY1-F1
#
_entry.id   AF-A0A2V6INY1-F1
#
_cell.length_a   1.000
_cell.length_b   1.000
_cell.length_c   1.000
_cell.angle_alpha   90.00
_cell.angle_beta   90.00
_cell.angle_gamma   90.00
#
_symmetry.space_group_name_H-M   'P 1'
#
loop_
_entity.id
_entity.type
_entity.pdbx_description
1 polymer ?
#
loop_
_entity_poly.entity_id
_entity_poly.type
_entity_poly.pdbx_seq_one_letter_code
_entity_poly.pdbx_strand_id
1 'polypeptide(L)'
;MKPGSRCGIVLDEGVLFRVDAEAFVQTKRKLLEECDVYCIISLPGGVFSSAGAGVKTNLVFFDKGNQTECIWYYDLSDIKVGKKTPLTLAHFEEFFRLLPERADSEWSWTVDFAAGLQAALAEAHPFREKAAEFNALANGLDDEIMALRKKDPPPREEIEKTKERWKNALRDAREAQAKATAIENAVYDLKAVNPHRVVEEDTRTPLQIIQEIEEKSREATAALSRLQELLVADNSSMPSN
;
A
#
# COMPACT_ATOMS: atom_id res chain seq x y z
N MET A 1 -23.36 9.88 -0.51
CA MET A 1 -24.05 9.37 -1.72
C MET A 1 -25.44 8.87 -1.33
N LYS A 2 -26.43 8.97 -2.23
CA LYS A 2 -27.76 8.38 -1.96
C LYS A 2 -27.67 6.85 -2.07
N PRO A 3 -28.40 6.07 -1.26
CA PRO A 3 -28.47 4.62 -1.44
C PRO A 3 -28.85 4.23 -2.87
N GLY A 4 -28.19 3.22 -3.43
CA GLY A 4 -28.36 2.73 -4.80
C GLY A 4 -27.68 3.56 -5.89
N SER A 5 -26.94 4.61 -5.54
CA SER A 5 -26.18 5.39 -6.53
C SER A 5 -24.82 4.77 -6.85
N ARG A 6 -24.38 4.93 -8.10
CA ARG A 6 -23.09 4.45 -8.61
C ARG A 6 -22.06 5.56 -8.64
N CYS A 7 -20.79 5.24 -8.42
CA CYS A 7 -19.66 6.16 -8.56
C CYS A 7 -18.51 5.49 -9.30
N GLY A 8 -17.82 6.28 -10.12
CA GLY A 8 -16.47 5.98 -10.62
C GLY A 8 -15.56 7.14 -10.22
N ILE A 9 -14.41 6.85 -9.62
CA ILE A 9 -13.46 7.85 -9.15
C ILE A 9 -12.03 7.48 -9.57
N VAL A 10 -11.24 8.50 -9.91
CA VAL A 10 -9.79 8.37 -10.13
C VAL A 10 -9.09 8.60 -8.80
N LEU A 11 -8.30 7.63 -8.34
CA LEU A 11 -7.54 7.71 -7.10
C LEU A 11 -6.06 7.48 -7.33
N ASP A 12 -5.22 8.16 -6.56
CA ASP A 12 -3.80 7.84 -6.44
C ASP A 12 -3.64 6.42 -5.84
N GLU A 13 -2.69 5.64 -6.34
CA GLU A 13 -2.38 4.29 -5.85
C GLU A 13 -2.04 4.28 -4.35
N GLY A 14 -1.41 5.33 -3.84
CA GLY A 14 -1.14 5.56 -2.42
C GLY A 14 -2.39 5.53 -1.54
N VAL A 15 -3.55 5.94 -2.06
CA VAL A 15 -4.81 5.84 -1.31
C VAL A 15 -5.21 4.37 -1.12
N LEU A 16 -4.92 3.52 -2.10
CA LEU A 16 -5.30 2.10 -2.07
C LEU A 16 -4.41 1.30 -1.10
N PHE A 17 -3.09 1.50 -1.10
CA PHE A 17 -2.18 0.64 -0.32
C PHE A 17 -1.80 1.14 1.07
N ARG A 18 -1.92 2.44 1.36
CA ARG A 18 -1.48 2.95 2.67
C ARG A 18 -2.33 2.40 3.80
N VAL A 19 -1.68 1.67 4.71
CA VAL A 19 -2.29 1.13 5.94
C VAL A 19 -1.59 1.63 7.21
N ASP A 20 -0.58 2.49 7.04
CA ASP A 20 0.24 3.11 8.08
C ASP A 20 -0.41 4.36 8.70
N ALA A 21 -1.23 5.08 7.94
CA ALA A 21 -1.98 6.23 8.45
C ALA A 21 -3.47 5.92 8.61
N GLU A 22 -3.99 6.21 9.81
CA GLU A 22 -5.37 5.90 10.23
C GLU A 22 -6.42 6.49 9.27
N ALA A 23 -6.21 7.71 8.77
CA ALA A 23 -7.15 8.34 7.85
C ALA A 23 -7.37 7.54 6.55
N PHE A 24 -6.32 6.92 5.99
CA PHE A 24 -6.45 6.10 4.78
C PHE A 24 -7.20 4.80 5.07
N VAL A 25 -6.86 4.13 6.18
CA VAL A 25 -7.53 2.90 6.59
C VAL A 25 -9.01 3.15 6.87
N GLN A 26 -9.35 4.17 7.65
CA GLN A 26 -10.74 4.47 7.99
C GLN A 26 -11.57 4.85 6.76
N THR A 27 -10.96 5.56 5.80
CA THR A 27 -11.63 5.90 4.54
C THR A 27 -11.92 4.65 3.72
N LYS A 28 -10.95 3.73 3.59
CA LYS A 28 -11.13 2.46 2.88
C LYS A 28 -12.11 1.52 3.59
N ARG A 29 -12.03 1.45 4.91
CA ARG A 29 -12.96 0.70 5.75
C ARG A 29 -14.39 1.15 5.52
N LYS A 30 -14.64 2.46 5.65
CA LYS A 30 -15.96 3.03 5.38
C LYS A 30 -16.43 2.80 3.94
N LEU A 31 -15.52 2.89 2.97
CA LEU A 31 -15.84 2.60 1.57
C LEU A 31 -16.30 1.15 1.41
N LEU A 32 -15.56 0.18 1.95
CA LEU A 32 -15.86 -1.24 1.77
C LEU A 32 -17.02 -1.72 2.64
N GLU A 33 -17.24 -1.12 3.82
CA GLU A 33 -18.36 -1.46 4.70
C GLU A 33 -19.69 -0.89 4.20
N GLU A 34 -19.68 0.30 3.60
CA GLU A 34 -20.91 0.99 3.22
C GLU A 34 -21.17 1.07 1.71
N CYS A 35 -20.23 0.60 0.88
CA CYS A 35 -20.36 0.51 -0.56
C CYS A 35 -19.86 -0.84 -1.10
N ASP A 36 -20.45 -1.26 -2.21
CA ASP A 36 -20.03 -2.43 -2.97
C ASP A 36 -19.00 -2.00 -4.02
N VAL A 37 -17.72 -2.15 -3.68
CA VAL A 37 -16.60 -1.90 -4.59
C VAL A 37 -16.42 -3.09 -5.50
N TYR A 38 -17.09 -3.06 -6.65
CA TYR A 38 -17.14 -4.21 -7.53
C TYR A 38 -16.04 -4.23 -8.60
N CYS A 39 -15.33 -3.11 -8.84
CA CYS A 39 -14.29 -3.05 -9.86
C CYS A 39 -13.19 -2.02 -9.53
N ILE A 40 -11.93 -2.45 -9.63
CA ILE A 40 -10.75 -1.58 -9.56
C ILE A 40 -9.88 -1.80 -10.80
N ILE A 41 -9.57 -0.72 -11.52
CA ILE A 41 -8.69 -0.75 -12.70
C ILE A 41 -7.36 -0.09 -12.33
N SER A 42 -6.28 -0.87 -12.39
CA SER A 42 -4.90 -0.38 -12.22
C SER A 42 -4.43 0.26 -13.51
N LEU A 43 -4.29 1.59 -13.53
CA LEU A 43 -3.90 2.31 -14.74
C LEU A 43 -2.37 2.27 -14.93
N PRO A 44 -1.91 2.41 -16.19
CA PRO A 44 -0.49 2.51 -16.48
C PRO A 44 0.14 3.76 -15.88
N GLY A 45 1.43 3.66 -15.59
CA GLY A 45 2.24 4.79 -15.15
C GLY A 45 2.24 5.91 -16.19
N GLY A 46 2.09 7.15 -15.74
CA GLY A 46 2.22 8.33 -16.59
C GLY A 46 1.00 8.72 -17.42
N VAL A 47 -0.16 8.08 -17.20
CA VAL A 47 -1.45 8.48 -17.80
C VAL A 47 -1.75 9.96 -17.56
N PHE A 48 -1.47 10.46 -16.36
CA PHE A 48 -1.71 11.86 -15.98
C PHE A 48 -0.44 12.73 -15.94
N SER A 49 0.70 12.23 -16.44
CA SER A 49 1.97 12.99 -16.42
C SER A 49 1.87 14.33 -17.14
N SER A 50 1.12 14.39 -18.24
CA SER A 50 0.90 15.64 -18.99
C SER A 50 0.03 16.65 -18.23
N ALA A 51 -0.72 16.20 -17.23
CA ALA A 51 -1.53 17.03 -16.33
C ALA A 51 -0.80 17.37 -15.01
N GLY A 52 0.51 17.09 -14.93
CA GLY A 52 1.32 17.37 -13.74
C GLY A 52 1.21 16.32 -12.62
N ALA A 53 0.49 15.21 -12.84
CA ALA A 53 0.37 14.12 -11.89
C ALA A 53 1.21 12.91 -12.37
N GLY A 54 2.42 12.77 -11.82
CA GLY A 54 3.33 11.66 -12.14
C GLY A 54 3.06 10.37 -11.35
N VAL A 55 2.10 10.40 -10.42
CA VAL A 55 1.72 9.26 -9.57
C VAL A 55 0.93 8.22 -10.36
N LYS A 56 1.10 6.94 -10.01
CA LYS A 56 0.23 5.88 -10.54
C LYS A 56 -1.18 6.07 -9.97
N THR A 57 -2.18 5.87 -10.82
CA THR A 57 -3.59 6.09 -10.48
C THR A 57 -4.41 4.84 -10.79
N ASN A 58 -5.61 4.79 -10.22
CA ASN A 58 -6.54 3.69 -10.37
C ASN A 58 -7.94 4.26 -10.60
N LEU A 59 -8.77 3.51 -11.32
CA LEU A 59 -10.21 3.77 -11.40
C LEU A 59 -10.90 2.85 -10.41
N VAL A 60 -11.72 3.41 -9.52
CA VAL A 60 -12.50 2.63 -8.55
C VAL A 60 -13.98 2.85 -8.81
N PHE A 61 -14.70 1.75 -9.00
CA PHE A 61 -16.13 1.76 -9.26
C PHE A 61 -16.88 1.06 -8.13
N PHE A 62 -17.93 1.71 -7.63
CA PHE A 62 -18.70 1.19 -6.51
C PHE A 62 -20.13 1.72 -6.45
N ASP A 63 -21.01 0.90 -5.87
CA ASP A 63 -22.42 1.21 -5.62
C ASP A 63 -22.67 1.45 -4.12
N LYS A 64 -23.41 2.50 -3.78
CA LYS A 64 -23.72 2.83 -2.38
C LYS A 64 -24.81 1.91 -1.83
N GLY A 65 -24.55 1.20 -0.73
CA GLY A 65 -25.61 0.59 0.08
C GLY A 65 -25.34 -0.81 0.62
N ASN A 66 -24.49 -1.59 -0.05
CA ASN A 66 -24.09 -2.91 0.42
C ASN A 66 -22.63 -2.87 0.87
N GLN A 67 -22.24 -3.82 1.72
CA GLN A 67 -20.83 -4.07 2.00
C GLN A 67 -20.20 -4.78 0.80
N THR A 68 -18.93 -4.47 0.51
CA THR A 68 -18.14 -5.16 -0.52
C THR A 68 -17.94 -6.62 -0.12
N GLU A 69 -18.27 -7.53 -1.04
CA GLU A 69 -17.99 -8.97 -0.89
C GLU A 69 -16.78 -9.38 -1.72
N CYS A 70 -16.82 -9.10 -3.02
CA CYS A 70 -15.75 -9.42 -3.97
C CYS A 70 -15.38 -8.20 -4.78
N ILE A 71 -14.09 -8.06 -5.11
CA ILE A 71 -13.56 -6.99 -5.95
C ILE A 71 -12.96 -7.61 -7.21
N TRP A 72 -13.44 -7.21 -8.37
CA TRP A 72 -12.83 -7.57 -9.65
C TRP A 72 -11.75 -6.55 -10.03
N TYR A 73 -10.53 -7.03 -10.22
CA TYR A 73 -9.40 -6.22 -10.63
C TYR A 73 -9.14 -6.36 -12.12
N TYR A 74 -8.74 -5.25 -12.75
CA TYR A 74 -8.23 -5.26 -14.11
C TYR A 74 -6.92 -4.47 -14.17
N ASP A 75 -5.85 -5.08 -14.69
CA ASP A 75 -4.51 -4.49 -14.70
C ASP A 75 -4.09 -4.04 -16.09
N LEU A 76 -3.91 -2.72 -16.24
CA LEU A 76 -3.34 -2.08 -17.42
C LEU A 76 -1.92 -1.55 -17.13
N SER A 77 -1.33 -1.89 -15.98
CA SER A 77 -0.12 -1.24 -15.50
C SER A 77 1.12 -1.45 -16.36
N ASP A 78 1.18 -2.55 -17.12
CA ASP A 78 2.30 -2.89 -18.00
C ASP A 78 2.29 -2.11 -19.33
N ILE A 79 1.23 -1.37 -19.65
CA ILE A 79 1.16 -0.56 -20.88
C ILE A 79 2.04 0.69 -20.75
N LYS A 80 2.90 0.92 -21.75
CA LYS A 80 3.77 2.10 -21.79
C LYS A 80 3.04 3.32 -22.33
N VAL A 81 2.63 4.22 -21.44
CA VAL A 81 1.97 5.48 -21.80
C VAL A 81 2.96 6.65 -21.85
N GLY A 82 2.86 7.46 -22.90
CA GLY A 82 3.67 8.66 -23.08
C GLY A 82 3.08 9.62 -24.10
N LYS A 83 3.75 10.76 -24.35
CA LYS A 83 3.26 11.80 -25.28
C LYS A 83 2.99 11.30 -26.70
N LYS A 84 3.79 10.32 -27.16
CA LYS A 84 3.65 9.70 -28.49
C LYS A 84 2.86 8.39 -28.47
N THR A 85 2.61 7.85 -27.29
CA THR A 85 1.91 6.57 -27.06
C THR A 85 0.80 6.80 -26.03
N PRO A 86 -0.27 7.52 -26.40
CA PRO A 86 -1.34 7.83 -25.46
C PRO A 86 -2.13 6.58 -25.08
N LEU A 87 -2.71 6.59 -23.88
CA LEU A 87 -3.72 5.60 -23.51
C LEU A 87 -5.00 5.84 -24.33
N THR A 88 -5.33 4.91 -25.21
CA THR A 88 -6.53 4.95 -26.05
C THR A 88 -7.61 3.96 -25.59
N LEU A 89 -8.83 4.13 -26.10
CA LEU A 89 -9.95 3.22 -25.85
C LEU A 89 -9.68 1.77 -26.29
N ALA A 90 -8.84 1.58 -27.32
CA ALA A 90 -8.47 0.26 -27.83
C ALA A 90 -7.83 -0.63 -26.74
N HIS A 91 -7.09 -0.04 -25.79
CA HIS A 91 -6.51 -0.80 -24.67
C HIS A 91 -7.57 -1.36 -23.71
N PHE A 92 -8.81 -0.85 -23.76
CA PHE A 92 -9.92 -1.28 -22.90
C PHE A 92 -10.87 -2.25 -23.63
N GLU A 93 -10.60 -2.66 -24.87
CA GLU A 93 -11.52 -3.53 -25.62
C GLU A 93 -11.77 -4.87 -24.94
N GLU A 94 -10.73 -5.50 -24.39
CA GLU A 94 -10.88 -6.73 -23.61
C GLU A 94 -11.60 -6.49 -22.29
N PHE A 95 -11.25 -5.42 -21.57
CA PHE A 95 -11.97 -4.99 -20.37
C PHE A 95 -13.48 -4.90 -20.62
N PHE A 96 -13.93 -4.21 -21.68
CA PHE A 96 -15.36 -4.08 -21.97
C PHE A 96 -16.03 -5.40 -22.35
N ARG A 97 -15.28 -6.34 -22.93
CA ARG A 97 -15.76 -7.68 -23.26
C ARG A 97 -15.99 -8.51 -22.00
N LEU A 98 -15.11 -8.40 -21.02
CA LEU A 98 -15.16 -9.16 -19.76
C LEU A 98 -16.10 -8.51 -18.73
N LEU A 99 -16.26 -7.19 -18.75
CA LEU A 99 -17.02 -6.41 -17.76
C LEU A 99 -18.45 -6.91 -17.46
N PRO A 100 -19.27 -7.38 -18.43
CA PRO A 100 -20.62 -7.85 -18.14
C PRO A 100 -20.66 -9.04 -17.17
N GLU A 101 -19.67 -9.93 -17.27
CA GLU A 101 -19.55 -11.11 -16.41
C GLU A 101 -18.49 -10.93 -15.32
N ARG A 102 -17.64 -9.89 -15.44
CA ARG A 102 -16.42 -9.70 -14.63
C ARG A 102 -15.59 -10.98 -14.61
N ALA A 103 -15.41 -11.59 -15.79
CA ALA A 103 -14.69 -12.83 -15.94
C ALA A 103 -13.17 -12.59 -15.77
N ASP A 104 -12.50 -13.56 -15.14
CA ASP A 104 -11.06 -13.55 -14.93
C ASP A 104 -10.31 -13.83 -16.26
N SER A 105 -9.10 -13.29 -16.39
CA SER A 105 -8.22 -13.40 -17.55
C SER A 105 -6.74 -13.22 -17.14
N GLU A 106 -5.81 -13.19 -18.10
CA GLU A 106 -4.40 -12.85 -17.83
C GLU A 106 -4.24 -11.46 -17.20
N TRP A 107 -5.20 -10.56 -17.40
CA TRP A 107 -5.17 -9.16 -16.94
C TRP A 107 -6.23 -8.86 -15.89
N SER A 108 -7.07 -9.83 -15.52
CA SER A 108 -8.16 -9.60 -14.58
C SER A 108 -8.40 -10.78 -13.66
N TRP A 109 -8.72 -10.49 -12.41
CA TRP A 109 -8.93 -11.51 -11.39
C TRP A 109 -9.87 -11.01 -10.31
N THR A 110 -10.56 -11.92 -9.65
CA THR A 110 -11.47 -11.61 -8.56
C THR A 110 -10.84 -11.90 -7.21
N VAL A 111 -10.97 -10.98 -6.27
CA VAL A 111 -10.55 -11.15 -4.86
C VAL A 111 -11.79 -11.20 -3.99
N ASP A 112 -11.92 -12.25 -3.18
CA ASP A 112 -12.95 -12.38 -2.14
C ASP A 112 -12.53 -11.57 -0.90
N PHE A 113 -13.01 -10.33 -0.84
CA PHE A 113 -12.72 -9.42 0.26
C PHE A 113 -13.41 -9.85 1.56
N ALA A 114 -14.63 -10.38 1.48
CA ALA A 114 -15.36 -10.86 2.64
C ALA A 114 -14.62 -12.02 3.33
N ALA A 115 -14.14 -13.00 2.56
CA ALA A 115 -13.32 -14.08 3.09
C ALA A 115 -11.99 -13.56 3.67
N GLY A 116 -11.33 -12.61 2.99
CA GLY A 116 -10.12 -11.96 3.48
C GLY A 116 -10.34 -11.25 4.82
N LEU A 117 -11.45 -10.51 4.96
CA LEU A 117 -11.83 -9.82 6.18
C LEU A 117 -12.12 -10.79 7.32
N GLN A 118 -12.85 -11.88 7.04
CA GLN A 118 -13.10 -12.93 8.03
C GLN A 118 -11.81 -13.58 8.52
N ALA A 119 -10.89 -13.90 7.62
CA ALA A 119 -9.58 -14.47 7.97
C ALA A 119 -8.77 -13.51 8.85
N ALA A 120 -8.70 -12.22 8.47
CA ALA A 120 -7.99 -11.21 9.24
C ALA A 120 -8.57 -11.04 10.65
N LEU A 121 -9.90 -11.03 10.80
CA LEU A 121 -10.56 -10.94 12.11
C LEU A 121 -10.28 -12.19 12.97
N ALA A 122 -10.30 -13.39 12.37
CA ALA A 122 -9.98 -14.63 13.07
C ALA A 122 -8.51 -14.67 13.54
N GLU A 123 -7.58 -14.23 12.69
CA GLU A 123 -6.16 -14.15 13.02
C GLU A 123 -5.87 -13.09 14.10
N ALA A 124 -6.58 -11.95 14.08
CA ALA A 124 -6.45 -10.89 15.07
C ALA A 124 -7.07 -11.24 16.43
N HIS A 125 -8.06 -12.14 16.47
CA HIS A 125 -8.81 -12.52 17.67
C HIS A 125 -7.93 -12.87 18.90
N PRO A 126 -6.96 -13.80 18.83
CA PRO A 126 -6.13 -14.14 19.98
C PRO A 126 -5.29 -12.96 20.51
N PHE A 127 -4.95 -12.01 19.65
CA PHE A 127 -4.23 -10.80 20.06
C PHE A 127 -5.16 -9.79 20.74
N ARG A 128 -6.41 -9.69 20.29
CA ARG A 128 -7.44 -8.90 20.98
C ARG A 128 -7.73 -9.45 22.38
N GLU A 129 -7.87 -10.77 22.51
CA GLU A 129 -8.10 -11.40 23.82
C GLU A 129 -6.93 -11.13 24.77
N LYS A 130 -5.69 -11.32 24.33
CA LYS A 130 -4.49 -10.99 25.12
C LYS A 130 -4.44 -9.51 25.50
N ALA A 131 -4.78 -8.60 24.59
CA ALA A 131 -4.83 -7.17 24.89
C ALA A 131 -5.87 -6.88 25.98
N ALA A 132 -7.06 -7.49 25.90
CA ALA A 132 -8.09 -7.35 26.92
C ALA A 132 -7.66 -7.93 28.28
N GLU A 133 -7.03 -9.10 28.30
CA GLU A 133 -6.48 -9.73 29.51
C GLU A 133 -5.43 -8.84 30.20
N PHE A 134 -4.46 -8.33 29.44
CA PHE A 134 -3.42 -7.45 29.99
C PHE A 134 -3.99 -6.10 30.45
N ASN A 135 -4.99 -5.55 29.77
CA ASN A 135 -5.70 -4.35 30.23
C ASN A 135 -6.47 -4.62 31.53
N ALA A 136 -7.16 -5.75 31.64
CA ALA A 136 -7.85 -6.14 32.87
C ALA A 136 -6.86 -6.32 34.03
N LEU A 137 -5.71 -6.96 33.77
CA LEU A 137 -4.61 -7.08 34.74
C LEU A 137 -4.07 -5.70 35.16
N ALA A 138 -3.84 -4.79 34.20
CA ALA A 138 -3.38 -3.44 34.50
C ALA A 138 -4.39 -2.68 35.38
N ASN A 139 -5.68 -2.78 35.08
CA ASN A 139 -6.72 -2.15 35.91
C ASN A 139 -6.73 -2.72 37.34
N GLY A 140 -6.65 -4.04 37.50
CA GLY A 140 -6.57 -4.67 38.82
C GLY A 140 -5.32 -4.28 39.61
N LEU A 141 -4.18 -4.12 38.93
CA LEU A 141 -2.95 -3.65 39.55
C LEU A 141 -3.03 -2.16 39.94
N ASP A 142 -3.74 -1.34 39.17
CA ASP A 142 -3.97 0.07 39.53
C ASP A 142 -4.83 0.19 40.80
N ASP A 143 -5.90 -0.61 40.90
CA ASP A 143 -6.72 -0.72 42.11
C ASP A 143 -5.89 -1.18 43.33
N GLU A 144 -5.01 -2.16 43.14
CA GLU A 144 -4.08 -2.64 44.17
C GLU A 144 -3.11 -1.53 44.62
N ILE A 145 -2.52 -0.78 43.67
CA ILE A 145 -1.65 0.37 43.97
C ILE A 145 -2.42 1.42 44.78
N MET A 146 -3.67 1.72 44.41
CA MET A 146 -4.51 2.66 45.17
C MET A 146 -4.81 2.15 46.58
N ALA A 147 -5.08 0.86 46.75
CA ALA A 147 -5.33 0.26 48.05
C ALA A 147 -4.06 0.28 48.95
N LEU A 148 -2.89 -0.06 48.39
CA LEU A 148 -1.62 -0.03 49.12
C LEU A 148 -1.25 1.38 49.58
N ARG A 149 -1.53 2.41 48.77
CA ARG A 149 -1.31 3.82 49.13
C ARG A 149 -2.17 4.30 50.30
N LYS A 150 -3.30 3.64 50.59
CA LYS A 150 -4.20 3.95 51.71
C LYS A 150 -3.78 3.31 53.03
N LYS A 151 -2.84 2.36 53.04
CA LYS A 151 -2.30 1.74 54.27
C LYS A 151 -1.43 2.75 55.04
N ASP A 152 -1.35 2.61 56.36
CA ASP A 152 -0.52 3.45 57.23
C ASP A 152 0.46 2.59 58.08
N PRO A 153 1.79 2.71 57.89
CA PRO A 153 2.45 3.45 56.81
C PRO A 153 2.32 2.73 55.44
N PRO A 154 2.33 3.45 54.31
CA PRO A 154 2.25 2.83 52.99
C PRO A 154 3.47 1.94 52.71
N PRO A 155 3.29 0.67 52.28
CA PRO A 155 4.41 -0.23 51.97
C PRO A 155 5.05 0.14 50.63
N ARG A 156 6.04 1.05 50.67
CA ARG A 156 6.67 1.63 49.46
C ARG A 156 7.26 0.58 48.52
N GLU A 157 7.91 -0.46 49.04
CA GLU A 157 8.52 -1.50 48.21
C GLU A 157 7.47 -2.33 47.45
N GLU A 158 6.36 -2.69 48.10
CA GLU A 158 5.23 -3.38 47.46
C GLU A 158 4.60 -2.49 46.38
N ILE A 159 4.40 -1.20 46.67
CA ILE A 159 3.86 -0.24 45.70
C ILE A 159 4.75 -0.17 44.44
N GLU A 160 6.07 -0.11 44.60
CA GLU A 160 6.97 -0.07 43.44
C GLU A 160 6.98 -1.38 42.65
N LYS A 161 6.93 -2.54 43.33
CA LYS A 161 6.80 -3.85 42.65
C LYS A 161 5.48 -3.96 41.87
N THR A 162 4.36 -3.54 42.45
CA THR A 162 3.05 -3.57 41.80
C THR A 162 2.99 -2.56 40.64
N LYS A 163 3.60 -1.37 40.78
CA LYS A 163 3.77 -0.42 39.67
C LYS A 163 4.57 -1.00 38.51
N GLU A 164 5.63 -1.75 38.77
CA GLU A 164 6.42 -2.35 37.71
C GLU A 164 5.63 -3.42 36.95
N ARG A 165 4.87 -4.25 37.68
CA ARG A 165 3.91 -5.19 37.07
C ARG A 165 2.85 -4.46 36.24
N TRP A 166 2.34 -3.34 36.73
CA TRP A 166 1.35 -2.51 36.02
C TRP A 166 1.91 -1.96 34.70
N LYS A 167 3.13 -1.42 34.72
CA LYS A 167 3.80 -0.93 33.51
C LYS A 167 3.99 -2.05 32.48
N ASN A 168 4.43 -3.22 32.92
CA ASN A 168 4.61 -4.38 32.06
C ASN A 168 3.28 -4.84 31.44
N ALA A 169 2.23 -4.96 32.25
CA ALA A 169 0.89 -5.28 31.76
C ALA A 169 0.40 -4.25 30.72
N LEU A 170 0.60 -2.95 30.96
CA LEU A 170 0.21 -1.90 30.02
C LEU A 170 1.01 -1.95 28.71
N ARG A 171 2.31 -2.25 28.78
CA ARG A 171 3.15 -2.45 27.59
C ARG A 171 2.67 -3.65 26.78
N ASP A 172 2.48 -4.78 27.44
CA ASP A 172 2.09 -6.04 26.79
C ASP A 172 0.67 -5.91 26.18
N ALA A 173 -0.24 -5.17 26.83
CA ALA A 173 -1.55 -4.81 26.28
C ALA A 173 -1.44 -4.00 24.98
N ARG A 174 -0.58 -2.97 24.97
CA ARG A 174 -0.35 -2.13 23.78
C ARG A 174 0.26 -2.92 22.63
N GLU A 175 1.22 -3.80 22.92
CA GLU A 175 1.85 -4.64 21.91
C GLU A 175 0.86 -5.63 21.29
N ALA A 176 0.03 -6.29 22.12
CA ALA A 176 -1.01 -7.19 21.64
C ALA A 176 -2.06 -6.44 20.81
N GLN A 177 -2.51 -5.26 21.27
CA GLN A 177 -3.45 -4.42 20.53
C GLN A 177 -2.88 -3.96 19.19
N ALA A 178 -1.61 -3.54 19.15
CA ALA A 178 -0.95 -3.10 17.92
C ALA A 178 -0.87 -4.24 16.89
N LYS A 179 -0.60 -5.48 17.34
CA LYS A 179 -0.61 -6.67 16.47
C LYS A 179 -2.00 -6.95 15.90
N ALA A 180 -3.03 -6.95 16.74
CA ALA A 180 -4.42 -7.13 16.29
C ALA A 180 -4.82 -6.08 15.24
N THR A 181 -4.58 -4.80 15.56
CA THR A 181 -4.89 -3.68 14.66
C THR A 181 -4.12 -3.76 13.34
N ALA A 182 -2.85 -4.19 13.36
CA ALA A 182 -2.05 -4.33 12.14
C ALA A 182 -2.63 -5.41 11.21
N ILE A 183 -3.00 -6.57 11.74
CA ILE A 183 -3.63 -7.67 10.98
C ILE A 183 -4.96 -7.18 10.37
N GLU A 184 -5.81 -6.54 11.19
CA GLU A 184 -7.09 -6.03 10.71
C GLU A 184 -6.96 -4.92 9.68
N ASN A 185 -5.94 -4.08 9.78
CA ASN A 185 -5.74 -2.99 8.83
C ASN A 185 -5.15 -3.47 7.51
N ALA A 186 -4.38 -4.57 7.52
CA ALA A 186 -3.74 -5.11 6.33
C ALA A 186 -4.73 -5.51 5.24
N VAL A 187 -5.92 -6.03 5.61
CA VAL A 187 -6.96 -6.40 4.63
C VAL A 187 -7.51 -5.20 3.85
N TYR A 188 -7.33 -3.99 4.37
CA TYR A 188 -7.71 -2.75 3.68
C TYR A 188 -6.60 -2.24 2.75
N ASP A 189 -5.53 -2.99 2.52
CA ASP A 189 -4.66 -2.76 1.36
C ASP A 189 -5.38 -3.25 0.10
N LEU A 190 -5.89 -2.30 -0.68
CA LEU A 190 -6.64 -2.59 -1.91
C LEU A 190 -5.74 -2.67 -3.15
N LYS A 191 -4.42 -2.52 -3.00
CA LYS A 191 -3.48 -2.68 -4.12
C LYS A 191 -3.29 -4.18 -4.36
N ALA A 192 -4.04 -4.70 -5.32
CA ALA A 192 -3.82 -6.05 -5.80
C ALA A 192 -2.77 -6.04 -6.92
N VAL A 193 -1.77 -6.92 -6.79
CA VAL A 193 -0.81 -7.21 -7.85
C VAL A 193 -1.38 -8.34 -8.69
N ASN A 194 -1.32 -8.21 -10.02
CA ASN A 194 -1.81 -9.24 -10.92
C ASN A 194 -1.12 -10.59 -10.64
N PRO A 195 -1.85 -11.63 -10.20
CA PRO A 195 -1.29 -12.93 -9.88
C PRO A 195 -0.81 -13.69 -11.13
N HIS A 196 -1.26 -13.29 -12.32
CA HIS A 196 -0.88 -13.88 -13.60
C HIS A 196 0.31 -13.18 -14.24
N ARG A 197 0.88 -12.15 -13.58
CA ARG A 197 1.99 -11.39 -14.12
C ARG A 197 3.23 -12.27 -14.30
N VAL A 198 3.64 -12.47 -15.54
CA VAL A 198 4.93 -13.07 -15.88
C VAL A 198 6.00 -11.99 -15.67
N VAL A 199 6.77 -12.12 -14.59
CA VAL A 199 7.93 -11.24 -14.36
C VAL A 199 9.07 -11.76 -15.24
N GLU A 200 9.44 -11.01 -16.28
CA GLU A 200 10.77 -11.15 -16.88
C GLU A 200 11.79 -10.67 -15.83
N GLU A 201 12.23 -11.57 -14.96
CA GLU A 201 13.30 -11.27 -14.03
C GLU A 201 14.62 -11.13 -14.77
N ASP A 202 15.29 -10.02 -14.50
CA ASP A 202 16.67 -9.83 -14.92
C ASP A 202 17.56 -10.82 -14.16
N THR A 203 17.97 -11.89 -14.84
CA THR A 203 18.79 -12.96 -14.28
C THR A 203 20.27 -12.58 -14.15
N ARG A 204 20.65 -11.32 -14.41
CA ARG A 204 22.05 -10.86 -14.28
C ARG A 204 22.49 -10.93 -12.82
N THR A 205 23.66 -11.51 -12.59
CA THR A 205 24.31 -11.52 -11.29
C THR A 205 24.81 -10.13 -10.90
N PRO A 206 25.03 -9.82 -9.59
CA PRO A 206 25.61 -8.55 -9.17
C PRO A 206 26.93 -8.21 -9.88
N LEU A 207 27.76 -9.22 -10.17
CA LEU A 207 29.00 -9.07 -10.91
C LEU A 207 28.78 -8.66 -12.37
N GLN A 208 27.81 -9.28 -13.05
CA GLN A 208 27.45 -8.90 -14.43
C GLN A 208 26.90 -7.48 -14.49
N ILE A 209 26.09 -7.07 -13.50
CA ILE A 209 25.59 -5.70 -13.39
C ILE A 209 26.76 -4.71 -13.23
N ILE A 210 27.73 -4.99 -12.35
CA ILE A 210 28.91 -4.14 -12.15
C ILE A 210 29.74 -4.03 -13.45
N GLN A 211 29.98 -5.15 -14.13
CA GLN A 211 30.74 -5.17 -15.39
C GLN A 211 30.07 -4.30 -16.47
N GLU A 212 28.74 -4.38 -16.57
CA GLU A 212 27.99 -3.58 -17.53
C GLU A 212 27.98 -2.09 -17.17
N ILE A 213 27.94 -1.76 -15.88
CA ILE A 213 28.12 -0.37 -15.39
C ILE A 213 29.51 0.15 -15.78
N GLU A 214 30.56 -0.63 -15.61
CA GLU A 214 31.93 -0.26 -16.00
C GLU A 214 32.09 -0.08 -17.52
N GLU A 215 31.44 -0.93 -18.31
CA GLU A 215 31.40 -0.81 -19.77
C GLU A 215 30.69 0.47 -20.20
N LYS A 216 29.49 0.73 -19.67
CA LYS A 216 28.75 1.96 -19.94
C LYS A 216 29.47 3.22 -19.45
N SER A 217 30.19 3.13 -18.34
CA SER A 217 31.04 4.22 -17.85
C SER A 217 32.17 4.54 -18.83
N ARG A 218 32.83 3.51 -19.40
CA ARG A 218 33.87 3.70 -20.42
C ARG A 218 33.31 4.32 -21.71
N GLU A 219 32.16 3.86 -22.17
CA GLU A 219 31.46 4.46 -23.33
C GLU A 219 31.18 5.95 -23.08
N ALA A 220 30.68 6.30 -21.89
CA ALA A 220 30.40 7.68 -21.50
C ALA A 220 31.68 8.53 -21.45
N THR A 221 32.76 8.02 -20.86
CA THR A 221 34.06 8.72 -20.85
C THR A 221 34.57 8.98 -22.26
N ALA A 222 34.52 7.98 -23.15
CA ALA A 222 34.96 8.14 -24.54
C ALA A 222 34.10 9.16 -25.31
N ALA A 223 32.80 9.21 -25.05
CA ALA A 223 31.92 10.24 -25.61
C ALA A 223 32.29 11.65 -25.13
N LEU A 224 32.57 11.81 -23.82
CA LEU A 224 32.99 13.09 -23.24
C LEU A 224 34.34 13.57 -23.79
N SER A 225 35.33 12.68 -23.94
CA SER A 225 36.63 13.04 -24.52
C SER A 225 36.49 13.55 -25.96
N ARG A 226 35.69 12.87 -26.79
CA ARG A 226 35.40 13.34 -28.15
C ARG A 226 34.74 14.71 -28.17
N LEU A 227 33.81 14.98 -27.26
CA LEU A 227 33.17 16.29 -27.15
C LEU A 227 34.18 17.38 -26.75
N GLN A 228 35.09 17.09 -25.81
CA GLN A 228 36.15 18.01 -25.43
C GLN A 228 37.09 18.33 -26.60
N GLU A 229 37.49 17.32 -27.37
CA GLU A 229 38.31 17.50 -28.58
C GLU A 229 37.62 18.42 -29.60
N LEU A 230 36.32 18.20 -29.85
CA LEU A 230 35.53 19.05 -30.75
C LEU A 230 35.44 20.50 -30.26
N LEU A 231 35.22 20.72 -28.95
CA LEU A 231 35.16 22.06 -28.37
C LEU A 231 36.50 22.80 -28.43
N VAL A 232 37.61 22.07 -28.26
CA VAL A 232 38.97 22.63 -28.40
C VAL A 232 39.27 22.97 -29.86
N ALA A 233 38.89 22.11 -30.81
CA ALA A 233 39.01 22.36 -32.25
C ALA A 233 38.18 23.57 -32.72
N ASP A 234 36.97 23.74 -32.19
CA ASP A 234 36.10 24.87 -32.52
C ASP A 234 36.66 26.20 -31.98
N ASN A 235 37.11 26.23 -30.73
CA ASN A 235 37.74 27.42 -30.12
C ASN A 235 39.08 27.82 -30.77
N SER A 236 39.78 26.90 -31.42
CA SER A 236 41.02 27.17 -32.15
C SER A 236 40.79 27.61 -33.61
N SER A 237 39.55 27.57 -34.08
CA SER A 237 39.14 27.99 -35.43
C SER A 237 38.52 29.40 -35.49
N MET A 238 38.29 30.06 -34.35
CA MET A 238 37.88 31.47 -34.30
C MET A 238 39.08 32.37 -34.58
N PRO A 239 39.13 33.11 -35.72
CA PRO A 239 40.22 34.05 -35.98
C PRO A 239 40.14 35.23 -35.00
N SER A 240 41.27 35.56 -34.39
CA SER A 240 41.45 36.76 -33.59
C SER A 240 41.12 38.00 -34.45
N ASN A 241 40.09 38.76 -34.08
CA ASN A 241 39.85 40.11 -34.60
C ASN A 241 40.94 41.09 -34.13
#